data_AF-A0A9X2UQ26-F1
#
_entry.id   AF-A0A9X2UQ26-F1
#
_cell.length_a   1.000
_cell.length_b   1.000
_cell.length_c   1.000
_cell.angle_alpha   90.00
_cell.angle_beta   90.00
_cell.angle_gamma   90.00
#
_symmetry.space_group_name_H-M   'P 1'
#
loop_
_entity.id
_entity.type
_entity.pdbx_description
1 polymer ?
#
loop_
_entity_poly.entity_id
_entity_poly.type
_entity_poly.pdbx_seq_one_letter_code
_entity_poly.pdbx_strand_id
1 'polypeptide(L)'
;MTIEVERATQISLSGDMRTSAKQGSEKTLNTTYSVLTNRPSVQTISASAEMEGSERPEGIEISAEMEAPGGEGSSTGPKTLPVGEGEQVKTLLEDLGSVSASGVGLTYRISVSPEASVGSSSISITYTVSGN
;
A
#
# COMPACT_ATOMS: atom_id res chain seq x y z
N MET A 1 6.40 -27.65 31.97
CA MET A 1 6.42 -27.56 30.50
C MET A 1 6.24 -26.09 30.16
N THR A 2 7.21 -25.51 29.45
CA THR A 2 7.16 -24.10 29.03
C THR A 2 7.08 -24.12 27.51
N ILE A 3 6.09 -23.44 26.94
CA ILE A 3 5.96 -23.21 25.50
C ILE A 3 6.34 -21.76 25.26
N GLU A 4 7.35 -21.52 24.42
CA GLU A 4 7.72 -20.19 23.97
C GLU A 4 7.13 -19.94 22.59
N VAL A 5 6.35 -18.87 22.46
CA VAL A 5 5.74 -18.45 21.19
C VAL A 5 6.53 -17.26 20.66
N GLU A 6 7.11 -17.40 19.47
CA GLU A 6 7.86 -16.34 18.82
C GLU A 6 6.95 -15.25 18.24
N ARG A 7 7.49 -14.02 18.18
CA ARG A 7 6.80 -12.90 17.53
C ARG A 7 6.91 -13.03 16.03
N ALA A 8 5.79 -12.89 15.34
CA ALA A 8 5.69 -12.89 13.89
C ALA A 8 4.97 -11.62 13.42
N THR A 9 5.51 -11.01 12.36
CA THR A 9 4.90 -9.88 11.66
C THR A 9 5.21 -10.05 10.18
N GLN A 10 4.18 -10.17 9.36
CA GLN A 10 4.31 -10.39 7.93
C GLN A 10 3.18 -9.67 7.20
N ILE A 11 3.53 -9.00 6.10
CA ILE A 11 2.58 -8.52 5.10
C ILE A 11 2.99 -9.10 3.75
N SER A 12 2.01 -9.45 2.91
CA SER A 12 2.25 -9.97 1.57
C SER A 12 1.16 -9.50 0.62
N LEU A 13 1.54 -9.03 -0.56
CA LEU A 13 0.62 -8.52 -1.58
C LEU A 13 0.33 -9.61 -2.61
N SER A 14 -0.88 -9.63 -3.17
CA SER A 14 -1.18 -10.51 -4.30
C SER A 14 -0.65 -9.92 -5.61
N GLY A 15 0.62 -10.22 -5.92
CA GLY A 15 1.23 -10.13 -7.24
C GLY A 15 1.63 -8.73 -7.73
N ASP A 16 2.36 -8.72 -8.85
CA ASP A 16 2.76 -7.52 -9.57
C ASP A 16 1.57 -6.97 -10.38
N MET A 17 1.35 -5.66 -10.30
CA MET A 17 0.26 -5.00 -11.03
C MET A 17 0.81 -4.28 -12.25
N ARG A 18 0.22 -4.56 -13.41
CA ARG A 18 0.52 -3.86 -14.67
C ARG A 18 -0.74 -3.25 -15.23
N THR A 19 -0.66 -2.00 -15.65
CA THR A 19 -1.80 -1.28 -16.19
C THR A 19 -1.38 -0.28 -17.25
N SER A 20 -2.34 0.11 -18.08
CA SER A 20 -2.27 1.27 -18.98
C SER A 20 -3.47 2.19 -18.72
N ALA A 21 -3.24 3.49 -18.79
CA ALA A 21 -4.26 4.52 -18.63
C ALA A 21 -4.10 5.57 -19.73
N LYS A 22 -5.20 6.22 -20.12
CA LYS A 22 -5.18 7.31 -21.10
C LYS A 22 -4.89 8.62 -20.39
N GLN A 23 -4.30 9.58 -21.10
CA GLN A 23 -4.24 10.96 -20.62
C GLN A 23 -5.64 11.47 -20.28
N GLY A 24 -5.76 12.22 -19.18
CA GLY A 24 -7.02 12.76 -18.69
C GLY A 24 -8.00 11.70 -18.15
N SER A 25 -7.51 10.53 -17.72
CA SER A 25 -8.37 9.46 -17.20
C SER A 25 -7.97 9.01 -15.80
N GLU A 26 -8.95 8.51 -15.06
CA GLU A 26 -8.75 7.78 -13.81
C GLU A 26 -8.91 6.29 -14.07
N LYS A 27 -8.10 5.49 -13.38
CA LYS A 27 -8.18 4.03 -13.41
C LYS A 27 -8.09 3.45 -12.01
N THR A 28 -9.03 2.57 -11.68
CA THR A 28 -9.04 1.80 -10.44
C THR A 28 -8.48 0.41 -10.67
N LEU A 29 -7.59 -0.03 -9.79
CA LEU A 29 -7.09 -1.38 -9.75
C LEU A 29 -7.35 -1.99 -8.38
N ASN A 30 -7.94 -3.17 -8.35
CA ASN A 30 -8.22 -3.91 -7.12
C ASN A 30 -7.27 -5.09 -7.04
N THR A 31 -6.66 -5.27 -5.87
CA THR A 31 -5.87 -6.44 -5.50
C THR A 31 -6.18 -6.79 -4.05
N THR A 32 -5.44 -7.75 -3.50
CA THR A 32 -5.56 -8.15 -2.11
C THR A 32 -4.21 -8.16 -1.41
N TYR A 33 -4.25 -8.20 -0.09
CA TYR A 33 -3.08 -8.46 0.72
C TYR A 33 -3.41 -9.48 1.81
N SER A 34 -2.35 -10.04 2.40
CA SER A 34 -2.40 -10.88 3.58
C SER A 34 -1.53 -10.25 4.66
N VAL A 35 -1.98 -10.35 5.91
CA VAL A 35 -1.24 -9.85 7.07
C VAL A 35 -1.33 -10.83 8.21
N LEU A 36 -0.20 -11.06 8.85
CA LEU A 36 -0.08 -11.83 10.07
C LEU A 36 0.70 -11.01 11.09
N THR A 37 0.12 -10.79 12.26
CA THR A 37 0.83 -10.24 13.41
C THR A 37 0.28 -10.87 14.68
N ASN A 38 1.17 -11.35 15.55
CA ASN A 38 0.82 -11.79 16.92
C ASN A 38 1.44 -10.87 17.98
N ARG A 39 1.78 -9.64 17.59
CA ARG A 39 2.40 -8.68 18.50
C ARG A 39 1.38 -8.19 19.53
N PRO A 40 1.81 -8.00 20.80
CA PRO A 40 0.92 -7.56 21.87
C PRO A 40 0.59 -6.06 21.78
N SER A 41 1.45 -5.24 21.15
CA SER A 41 1.14 -3.84 20.87
C SER A 41 0.43 -3.70 19.52
N VAL A 42 -0.42 -2.67 19.41
CA VAL A 42 -1.05 -2.31 18.13
C VAL A 42 0.01 -1.94 17.09
N GLN A 43 -0.23 -2.34 15.85
CA GLN A 43 0.63 -2.07 14.71
C GLN A 43 -0.02 -1.04 13.77
N THR A 44 0.79 -0.46 12.90
CA THR A 44 0.36 0.36 11.79
C THR A 44 0.88 -0.23 10.49
N ILE A 45 0.13 -0.05 9.39
CA ILE A 45 0.62 -0.35 8.05
C ILE A 45 0.75 0.96 7.31
N SER A 46 1.95 1.25 6.84
CA SER A 46 2.25 2.44 6.05
C SER A 46 2.81 2.05 4.68
N ALA A 47 2.62 2.93 3.69
CA ALA A 47 3.14 2.76 2.34
C ALA A 47 3.97 3.98 1.90
N SER A 48 5.03 3.72 1.16
CA SER A 48 5.78 4.71 0.38
C SER A 48 5.78 4.29 -1.09
N ALA A 49 5.89 5.25 -2.00
CA ALA A 49 5.98 4.99 -3.43
C ALA A 49 7.26 5.61 -3.99
N GLU A 50 8.05 4.81 -4.68
CA GLU A 50 9.31 5.19 -5.30
C GLU A 50 9.27 4.91 -6.81
N MET A 51 10.00 5.73 -7.56
CA MET A 51 10.22 5.48 -8.98
C MET A 51 11.39 4.54 -9.18
N GLU A 52 11.24 3.56 -10.06
CA GLU A 52 12.39 2.89 -10.63
C GLU A 52 12.88 3.69 -11.85
N GLY A 53 14.03 4.36 -11.71
CA GLY A 53 14.65 5.15 -12.78
C GLY A 53 14.78 6.64 -12.46
N SER A 54 15.26 7.40 -13.44
CA SER A 54 15.77 8.77 -13.23
C SER A 54 14.73 9.88 -13.43
N GLU A 55 13.57 9.59 -14.03
CA GLU A 55 12.59 10.61 -14.39
C GLU A 55 11.25 10.40 -13.68
N ARG A 56 10.79 11.45 -12.99
CA ARG A 56 9.48 11.50 -12.33
C ARG A 56 8.39 11.47 -13.40
N PRO A 57 7.34 10.64 -13.25
CA PRO A 57 6.19 10.67 -14.14
C PRO A 57 5.39 11.94 -13.83
N GLU A 58 5.62 12.98 -14.62
CA GLU A 58 4.81 14.19 -14.52
C GLU A 58 3.35 13.89 -14.87
N GLY A 59 2.44 14.42 -14.06
CA GLY A 59 1.01 14.24 -14.28
C GLY A 59 0.47 12.84 -13.95
N ILE A 60 1.19 11.99 -13.22
CA ILE A 60 0.64 10.74 -12.69
C ILE A 60 0.53 10.83 -11.17
N GLU A 61 -0.67 10.58 -10.64
CA GLU A 61 -0.92 10.47 -9.21
C GLU A 61 -1.43 9.07 -8.87
N ILE A 62 -0.90 8.50 -7.79
CA ILE A 62 -1.34 7.20 -7.28
C ILE A 62 -1.89 7.41 -5.88
N SER A 63 -3.08 6.87 -5.65
CA SER A 63 -3.65 6.74 -4.30
C SER A 63 -3.86 5.27 -3.97
N ALA A 64 -3.60 4.89 -2.72
CA ALA A 64 -3.81 3.55 -2.20
C ALA A 64 -4.77 3.58 -1.01
N GLU A 65 -5.58 2.52 -0.89
CA GLU A 65 -6.53 2.33 0.20
C GLU A 65 -6.54 0.85 0.61
N MET A 66 -6.38 0.59 1.91
CA MET A 66 -6.44 -0.76 2.47
C MET A 66 -7.69 -0.93 3.32
N GLU A 67 -8.40 -2.04 3.13
CA GLU A 67 -9.48 -2.45 4.01
C GLU A 67 -8.92 -2.96 5.35
N ALA A 68 -9.70 -2.87 6.44
CA ALA A 68 -9.28 -3.41 7.73
C ALA A 68 -9.43 -4.95 7.76
N PRO A 69 -8.40 -5.72 8.15
CA PRO A 69 -8.45 -7.18 8.15
C PRO A 69 -9.37 -7.72 9.26
N GLY A 70 -10.46 -8.38 8.88
CA GLY A 70 -11.35 -9.07 9.84
C GLY A 70 -12.04 -8.17 10.86
N GLY A 71 -12.14 -6.86 10.57
CA GLY A 71 -12.66 -5.86 11.51
C GLY A 71 -11.67 -5.40 12.57
N GLU A 72 -10.44 -5.91 12.54
CA GLU A 72 -9.33 -5.47 13.39
C GLU A 72 -8.57 -4.33 12.70
N GLY A 73 -8.26 -3.27 13.46
CA GLY A 73 -7.64 -2.05 12.94
C GLY A 73 -8.61 -1.11 12.22
N SER A 74 -8.09 0.06 11.85
CA SER A 74 -8.84 1.15 11.25
C SER A 74 -8.21 1.54 9.92
N SER A 75 -9.00 1.47 8.84
CA SER A 75 -8.62 2.08 7.56
C SER A 75 -8.59 3.59 7.69
N THR A 76 -7.52 4.21 7.21
CA THR A 76 -7.39 5.67 7.18
C THR A 76 -7.98 6.28 5.90
N GLY A 77 -8.63 5.46 5.07
CA GLY A 77 -9.16 5.82 3.76
C GLY A 77 -8.09 5.93 2.67
N PRO A 78 -8.46 6.41 1.48
CA PRO A 78 -7.52 6.57 0.38
C PRO A 78 -6.45 7.63 0.69
N LYS A 79 -5.18 7.29 0.47
CA LYS A 79 -4.05 8.21 0.59
C LYS A 79 -3.30 8.32 -0.72
N THR A 80 -3.08 9.55 -1.16
CA THR A 80 -2.18 9.84 -2.27
C THR A 80 -0.75 9.57 -1.83
N LEU A 81 -0.06 8.69 -2.58
CA LEU A 81 1.33 8.33 -2.40
C LEU A 81 2.18 9.26 -3.27
N PRO A 82 2.88 10.25 -2.70
CA PRO A 82 3.74 11.14 -3.47
C PRO A 82 4.91 10.35 -4.06
N VAL A 83 5.04 10.39 -5.38
CA VAL A 83 6.06 9.66 -6.14
C VAL A 83 7.23 10.59 -6.44
N GLY A 84 8.44 10.22 -6.01
CA GLY A 84 9.68 10.93 -6.36
C GLY A 84 10.05 12.12 -5.48
N GLU A 85 9.31 12.40 -4.40
CA GLU A 85 9.62 13.48 -3.44
C GLU A 85 10.12 12.92 -2.10
N GLY A 86 11.24 12.18 -2.16
CA GLY A 86 11.74 11.40 -1.01
C GLY A 86 10.77 10.31 -0.56
N GLU A 87 11.19 9.42 0.34
CA GLU A 87 10.31 8.43 0.95
C GLU A 87 9.28 9.12 1.86
N GLN A 88 8.22 9.64 1.28
CA GLN A 88 7.10 10.17 2.03
C GLN A 88 6.12 9.04 2.34
N VAL A 89 6.26 8.54 3.57
CA VAL A 89 5.46 7.44 4.12
C VAL A 89 4.04 7.94 4.45
N LYS A 90 3.03 7.17 4.05
CA LYS A 90 1.62 7.40 4.37
C LYS A 90 1.06 6.22 5.14
N THR A 91 0.47 6.47 6.30
CA THR A 91 -0.28 5.45 7.04
C THR A 91 -1.55 5.09 6.29
N LEU A 92 -1.78 3.80 6.07
CA LEU A 92 -2.97 3.26 5.41
C LEU A 92 -3.90 2.54 6.40
N LEU A 93 -3.32 1.86 7.39
CA LEU A 93 -4.03 1.22 8.51
C LEU A 93 -3.42 1.59 9.85
N GLU A 94 -4.28 1.84 10.83
CA GLU A 94 -3.94 2.13 12.23
C GLU A 94 -4.58 1.10 13.16
N ASP A 95 -4.13 1.06 14.42
CA ASP A 95 -4.70 0.23 15.49
C ASP A 95 -4.81 -1.27 15.17
N LEU A 96 -3.89 -1.79 14.34
CA LEU A 96 -3.90 -3.18 13.92
C LEU A 96 -3.51 -4.09 15.09
N GLY A 97 -4.48 -4.79 15.66
CA GLY A 97 -4.27 -5.79 16.71
C GLY A 97 -3.57 -7.05 16.21
N SER A 98 -3.52 -8.07 17.07
CA SER A 98 -3.07 -9.40 16.65
C SER A 98 -4.07 -10.02 15.67
N VAL A 99 -3.64 -10.28 14.44
CA VAL A 99 -4.52 -10.75 13.36
C VAL A 99 -3.79 -11.72 12.44
N SER A 100 -4.53 -12.64 11.84
CA SER A 100 -4.11 -13.44 10.70
C SER A 100 -5.21 -13.41 9.66
N ALA A 101 -5.02 -12.62 8.60
CA ALA A 101 -6.01 -12.43 7.54
C ALA A 101 -5.35 -12.53 6.16
N SER A 102 -6.12 -13.03 5.20
CA SER A 102 -5.69 -13.20 3.81
C SER A 102 -6.79 -12.79 2.86
N GLY A 103 -6.42 -12.26 1.70
CA GLY A 103 -7.40 -11.84 0.68
C GLY A 103 -8.14 -10.55 1.06
N VAL A 104 -7.53 -9.69 1.87
CA VAL A 104 -8.12 -8.42 2.33
C VAL A 104 -7.95 -7.38 1.22
N GLY A 105 -8.96 -6.54 0.99
CA GLY A 105 -8.98 -5.61 -0.13
C GLY A 105 -7.89 -4.54 -0.08
N LEU A 106 -7.24 -4.32 -1.23
CA LEU A 106 -6.33 -3.21 -1.50
C LEU A 106 -6.70 -2.57 -2.83
N THR A 107 -7.03 -1.30 -2.78
CA THR A 107 -7.47 -0.51 -3.94
C THR A 107 -6.43 0.53 -4.29
N TYR A 108 -6.03 0.56 -5.56
CA TYR A 108 -5.24 1.64 -6.13
C TYR A 108 -6.08 2.48 -7.08
N ARG A 109 -5.97 3.80 -6.98
CA ARG A 109 -6.53 4.75 -7.94
C ARG A 109 -5.40 5.51 -8.60
N ILE A 110 -5.37 5.46 -9.93
CA ILE A 110 -4.34 6.10 -10.74
C ILE A 110 -5.03 7.20 -11.53
N SER A 111 -4.62 8.44 -11.29
CA SER A 111 -5.06 9.60 -12.04
C SER A 111 -3.96 10.02 -13.01
N VAL A 112 -4.30 10.17 -14.28
CA VAL A 112 -3.37 10.61 -15.33
C VAL A 112 -3.84 11.96 -15.88
N SER A 113 -3.03 13.00 -15.68
CA SER A 113 -3.25 14.34 -16.21
C SER A 113 -3.33 14.32 -17.73
N PRO A 114 -4.12 15.23 -18.35
CA PRO A 114 -4.07 15.48 -19.79
C PRO A 114 -2.67 15.87 -20.30
N GLU A 115 -1.84 16.46 -19.44
CA GLU A 115 -0.48 16.93 -19.75
C GLU A 115 0.60 15.87 -19.49
N ALA A 116 0.22 14.69 -18.97
CA ALA A 116 1.17 13.64 -18.64
C ALA A 116 1.92 13.16 -19.90
N SER A 117 3.23 12.98 -19.81
CA SER A 117 4.04 12.48 -20.92
C SER A 117 3.65 11.05 -21.32
N VAL A 118 3.64 10.77 -22.63
CA VAL A 118 3.41 9.40 -23.14
C VAL A 118 4.67 8.57 -22.89
N GLY A 119 4.52 7.44 -22.21
CA GLY A 119 5.63 6.55 -21.92
C GLY A 119 5.25 5.42 -20.98
N SER A 120 6.28 4.70 -20.51
CA SER A 120 6.16 3.69 -19.47
C SER A 120 6.92 4.13 -18.24
N SER A 121 6.28 4.02 -17.08
CA SER A 121 6.87 4.29 -15.77
C SER A 121 6.71 3.06 -14.89
N SER A 122 7.73 2.75 -14.09
CA SER A 122 7.69 1.70 -13.09
C SER A 122 7.71 2.35 -11.71
N ILE A 123 6.69 2.06 -10.91
CA ILE A 123 6.51 2.61 -9.57
C ILE A 123 6.48 1.45 -8.59
N SER A 124 7.43 1.46 -7.66
CA SER A 124 7.55 0.49 -6.58
C SER A 124 6.87 1.04 -5.34
N ILE A 125 5.91 0.30 -4.80
CA ILE A 125 5.20 0.68 -3.57
C ILE A 125 5.65 -0.26 -2.46
N THR A 126 6.29 0.30 -1.44
CA THR A 126 6.80 -0.45 -0.29
C THR A 126 5.85 -0.31 0.88
N TYR A 127 5.46 -1.45 1.47
CA TYR A 127 4.60 -1.51 2.64
C TYR A 127 5.41 -1.91 3.86
N THR A 128 5.26 -1.14 4.94
CA THR A 128 5.94 -1.39 6.20
C THR A 128 4.90 -1.62 7.30
N VAL A 129 5.11 -2.69 8.08
CA VAL A 129 4.36 -2.94 9.31
C VAL A 129 5.25 -2.54 10.49
N SER A 130 4.82 -1.58 11.29
CA SER A 130 5.55 -1.09 12.46
C SER A 130 4.67 -1.07 13.70
N GLY A 131 5.28 -1.36 14.85
CA GLY A 131 4.62 -1.23 16.15
C GLY A 131 4.93 0.12 16.77
N ASN A 132 3.93 0.70 17.44
CA ASN A 132 4.17 1.74 18.44
C ASN A 132 4.76 1.13 19.72
#